data_AF-A0A428X6J2-F1
#
_entry.id   AF-A0A428X6J2-F1
#
_cell.length_a   1.000
_cell.length_b   1.000
_cell.length_c   1.000
_cell.angle_alpha   90.00
_cell.angle_beta   90.00
_cell.angle_gamma   90.00
#
_symmetry.space_group_name_H-M   'P 1'
#
loop_
_entity.id
_entity.type
_entity.pdbx_description
1 polymer ?
#
loop_
_entity_poly.entity_id
_entity_poly.type
_entity_poly.pdbx_seq_one_letter_code
_entity_poly.pdbx_strand_id
1 'polypeptide(L)'
;MRLYHPTGHRATLSFLGELAGPYQQHESALLRALEALEASRAVWRAEAVSYVSSRVRQKRLGRRVPSPGEPPPSRMGGHWYASTPNVSRRAAMHALKLWERDLHPGSANDEVMSVVRGCIATGGRLTDGQLDILSRLRKGDEPEEVRWPVTLVGSATGAVRA
;
A
#
# COMPACT_ATOMS: atom_id res chain seq x y z
N MET A 1 -17.50 -10.13 -21.58
CA MET A 1 -17.39 -8.84 -20.85
C MET A 1 -16.40 -9.04 -19.70
N ARG A 2 -15.16 -8.54 -19.79
CA ARG A 2 -14.17 -8.67 -18.69
C ARG A 2 -14.35 -7.49 -17.73
N LEU A 3 -14.87 -7.76 -16.52
CA LEU A 3 -14.92 -6.78 -15.45
C LEU A 3 -13.48 -6.40 -15.06
N TYR A 4 -13.18 -5.11 -15.03
CA TYR A 4 -11.88 -4.63 -14.57
C TYR A 4 -11.77 -4.88 -13.07
N HIS A 5 -10.98 -5.88 -12.68
CA HIS A 5 -10.64 -6.15 -11.28
C HIS A 5 -9.21 -5.66 -11.04
N PRO A 6 -9.02 -4.40 -10.60
CA PRO A 6 -7.70 -3.89 -10.30
C PRO A 6 -7.05 -4.80 -9.25
N THR A 7 -5.74 -5.05 -9.38
CA THR A 7 -4.97 -5.96 -8.52
C THR A 7 -5.22 -5.72 -7.03
N GLY A 8 -5.43 -4.46 -6.62
CA GLY A 8 -5.76 -4.10 -5.25
C GLY A 8 -7.06 -4.73 -4.71
N HIS A 9 -8.13 -4.79 -5.51
CA HIS A 9 -9.39 -5.41 -5.08
C HIS A 9 -9.25 -6.93 -4.94
N ARG A 10 -8.62 -7.59 -5.92
CA ARG A 10 -8.40 -9.04 -5.89
C ARG A 10 -7.46 -9.45 -4.75
N ALA A 11 -6.38 -8.69 -4.54
CA ALA A 11 -5.45 -8.90 -3.43
C ALA A 11 -6.14 -8.76 -2.08
N THR A 12 -6.99 -7.74 -1.93
CA THR A 12 -7.81 -7.52 -0.73
C THR A 12 -8.67 -8.73 -0.39
N LEU A 13 -9.52 -9.16 -1.34
CA LEU A 13 -10.45 -10.25 -1.10
C LEU A 13 -9.73 -11.58 -0.88
N SER A 14 -8.63 -11.82 -1.59
CA SER A 14 -7.82 -13.01 -1.40
C SER A 14 -7.11 -13.01 -0.05
N PHE A 15 -6.59 -11.88 0.40
CA PHE A 15 -5.91 -11.76 1.69
C PHE A 15 -6.90 -11.84 2.87
N LEU A 16 -8.12 -11.33 2.73
CA LEU A 16 -9.19 -11.59 3.70
C LEU A 16 -9.46 -13.08 3.87
N GLY A 17 -9.35 -13.86 2.79
CA GLY A 17 -9.48 -15.32 2.83
C GLY A 17 -8.35 -15.98 3.62
N GLU A 18 -7.12 -15.48 3.49
CA GLU A 18 -5.98 -15.91 4.31
C GLU A 18 -6.19 -15.58 5.80
N LEU A 19 -6.70 -14.38 6.11
CA LEU A 19 -6.87 -13.92 7.49
C LEU A 19 -8.04 -14.58 8.22
N ALA A 20 -9.19 -14.64 7.56
CA ALA A 20 -10.45 -15.00 8.19
C ALA A 20 -10.93 -16.41 7.83
N GLY A 21 -10.26 -17.07 6.88
CA GLY A 21 -10.69 -18.34 6.30
C GLY A 21 -11.74 -18.17 5.20
N PRO A 22 -12.44 -19.25 4.81
CA PRO A 22 -13.42 -19.28 3.72
C PRO A 22 -14.72 -18.50 4.02
N TYR A 23 -14.62 -17.16 4.11
CA TYR A 23 -15.71 -16.25 4.45
C TYR A 23 -16.89 -16.24 3.47
N GLN A 24 -16.69 -16.76 2.26
CA GLN A 24 -17.77 -16.91 1.27
C GLN A 24 -18.70 -18.08 1.58
N GLN A 25 -18.26 -19.03 2.42
CA GLN A 25 -18.97 -20.29 2.68
C GLN A 25 -19.31 -20.47 4.17
N HIS A 26 -18.60 -19.79 5.07
CA HIS A 26 -18.78 -19.93 6.50
C HIS A 26 -19.04 -18.59 7.16
N GLU A 27 -20.18 -18.47 7.84
CA GLU A 27 -20.61 -17.26 8.54
C GLU A 27 -19.60 -16.80 9.59
N SER A 28 -19.04 -17.72 10.37
CA SER A 28 -18.00 -17.39 11.37
C SER A 28 -16.73 -16.81 10.72
N ALA A 29 -16.37 -17.27 9.53
CA ALA A 29 -15.28 -16.69 8.76
C ALA A 29 -15.66 -15.31 8.19
N LEU A 30 -16.92 -15.11 7.80
CA LEU A 30 -17.43 -13.81 7.37
C LEU A 30 -17.37 -12.76 8.48
N LEU A 31 -17.79 -13.11 9.70
CA LEU A 31 -17.71 -12.21 10.85
C LEU A 31 -16.26 -11.79 11.14
N ARG A 32 -15.31 -12.74 11.14
CA ARG A 32 -13.87 -12.42 11.28
C ARG A 32 -13.33 -11.52 10.16
N ALA A 33 -13.80 -11.71 8.93
CA ALA A 33 -13.40 -10.85 7.80
C ALA A 33 -13.93 -9.42 7.98
N LEU A 34 -15.17 -9.26 8.46
CA LEU A 34 -15.77 -7.96 8.76
C LEU A 34 -15.03 -7.26 9.91
N GLU A 35 -14.72 -7.98 10.99
CA GLU A 35 -13.91 -7.44 12.11
C GLU A 35 -12.56 -6.90 11.62
N ALA A 36 -11.87 -7.64 10.74
CA ALA A 36 -10.60 -7.19 10.17
C ALA A 36 -10.75 -5.91 9.33
N LEU A 37 -11.84 -5.80 8.56
CA LEU A 37 -12.15 -4.60 7.78
C LEU A 37 -12.51 -3.40 8.67
N GLU A 38 -13.28 -3.63 9.74
CA GLU A 38 -13.66 -2.60 10.69
C GLU A 38 -12.47 -2.07 11.47
N ALA A 39 -11.57 -2.94 11.92
CA ALA A 39 -10.32 -2.56 12.58
C ALA A 39 -9.46 -1.68 11.66
N SER A 40 -9.27 -2.10 10.41
CA SER A 40 -8.59 -1.31 9.39
C SER A 40 -9.25 0.07 9.18
N ARG A 41 -10.57 0.09 9.01
CA ARG A 41 -11.35 1.33 8.82
C ARG A 41 -11.23 2.27 10.00
N ALA A 42 -11.18 1.76 11.23
CA ALA A 42 -11.01 2.56 12.43
C ALA A 42 -9.66 3.29 12.43
N VAL A 43 -8.58 2.59 12.08
CA VAL A 43 -7.26 3.23 12.00
C VAL A 43 -7.20 4.26 10.88
N TRP A 44 -7.73 3.92 9.69
CA TRP A 44 -7.82 4.87 8.58
C TRP A 44 -8.59 6.14 8.95
N ARG A 45 -9.72 6.01 9.66
CA ARG A 45 -10.49 7.16 10.15
C ARG A 45 -9.67 8.03 11.11
N ALA A 46 -8.91 7.43 12.02
CA ALA A 46 -8.04 8.16 12.93
C ALA A 46 -6.95 8.94 12.18
N GLU A 47 -6.31 8.32 11.18
CA GLU A 47 -5.33 8.97 10.29
C GLU A 47 -5.95 10.14 9.53
N ALA A 48 -7.15 9.95 8.95
CA ALA A 48 -7.88 10.97 8.23
C ALA A 48 -8.24 12.17 9.12
N VAL A 49 -8.71 11.93 10.35
CA VAL A 49 -9.01 12.99 11.33
C VAL A 49 -7.75 13.77 11.70
N SER A 50 -6.63 13.08 11.94
CA SER A 50 -5.33 13.71 12.24
C SER A 50 -4.89 14.64 11.10
N TYR A 51 -5.00 14.17 9.86
CA TYR A 51 -4.68 14.97 8.69
C TYR A 51 -5.57 16.19 8.54
N VAL A 52 -6.90 16.01 8.61
CA VAL A 52 -7.84 17.12 8.48
C VAL A 52 -7.52 18.19 9.51
N SER A 53 -7.27 17.79 10.76
CA SER A 53 -6.87 18.69 11.85
C SER A 53 -5.58 19.44 11.52
N SER A 54 -4.55 18.74 11.03
CA SER A 54 -3.29 19.36 10.61
C SER A 54 -3.50 20.35 9.46
N ARG A 55 -4.25 19.96 8.42
CA ARG A 55 -4.54 20.81 7.26
C ARG A 55 -5.36 22.04 7.63
N VAL A 56 -6.32 21.92 8.54
CA VAL A 56 -7.08 23.08 9.06
C VAL A 56 -6.13 24.08 9.74
N ARG A 57 -5.20 23.60 10.57
CA ARG A 57 -4.19 24.45 11.20
C ARG A 57 -3.28 25.12 10.16
N GLN A 58 -2.77 24.37 9.18
CA GLN A 58 -1.94 24.93 8.10
C GLN A 58 -2.70 25.98 7.28
N LYS A 59 -3.96 25.72 6.93
CA LYS A 59 -4.82 26.67 6.22
C LYS A 59 -5.04 27.97 6.99
N ARG A 60 -5.22 27.89 8.32
CA ARG A 60 -5.34 29.07 9.20
C ARG A 60 -4.06 29.92 9.24
N LEU A 61 -2.90 29.28 9.08
CA LEU A 61 -1.60 29.95 8.96
C LEU A 61 -1.29 30.43 7.53
N GLY A 62 -2.27 30.43 6.62
CA GLY A 62 -2.10 30.86 5.22
C GLY A 62 -1.51 29.79 4.28
N ARG A 63 -1.10 28.62 4.79
CA ARG A 63 -0.50 27.53 4.01
C ARG A 63 -1.59 26.65 3.38
N ARG A 64 -2.20 27.13 2.30
CA ARG A 64 -3.32 26.45 1.63
C ARG A 64 -2.92 25.25 0.78
N VAL A 65 -1.66 25.21 0.33
CA VAL A 65 -1.08 24.09 -0.43
C VAL A 65 -0.34 23.14 0.53
N PRO A 66 -0.42 21.80 0.35
CA PRO A 66 0.41 20.85 1.08
C PRO A 66 1.90 21.07 0.83
N SER A 67 2.73 20.89 1.85
CA SER A 67 4.18 20.96 1.67
C SER A 67 4.67 19.80 0.80
N PRO A 68 5.76 19.97 0.03
CA PRO A 68 6.43 18.85 -0.63
C PRO A 68 6.74 17.75 0.38
N GLY A 69 6.32 16.51 0.09
CA GLY A 69 6.41 15.37 1.00
C GLY A 69 5.19 15.11 1.90
N GLU A 70 4.22 16.04 1.99
CA GLU A 70 2.93 15.72 2.63
C GLU A 70 2.08 14.87 1.68
N PRO A 71 1.48 13.75 2.15
CA PRO A 71 0.65 12.91 1.29
C PRO A 71 -0.60 13.70 0.81
N PRO A 72 -0.98 13.56 -0.48
CA PRO A 72 -2.19 14.17 -0.99
C PRO A 72 -3.44 13.53 -0.34
N PRO A 73 -4.56 14.27 -0.22
CA PRO A 73 -5.76 13.80 0.48
C PRO A 73 -6.30 12.46 -0.06
N SER A 74 -6.16 12.22 -1.36
CA SER A 74 -6.65 11.01 -2.05
C SER A 74 -5.76 9.78 -1.87
N ARG A 75 -4.57 9.92 -1.28
CA ARG A 75 -3.63 8.82 -1.02
C ARG A 75 -3.34 8.62 0.46
N MET A 76 -4.13 9.23 1.34
CA MET A 76 -4.07 9.00 2.78
C MET A 76 -4.62 7.63 3.15
N GLY A 77 -3.76 6.84 3.78
CA GLY A 77 -4.04 5.44 4.11
C GLY A 77 -4.18 4.61 2.85
N GLY A 78 -3.05 4.37 2.18
CA GLY A 78 -2.96 3.38 1.10
C GLY A 78 -3.70 2.09 1.48
N HIS A 79 -4.21 1.37 0.48
CA HIS A 79 -4.93 0.09 0.58
C HIS A 79 -5.31 -0.38 2.00
N TRP A 80 -6.59 -0.50 2.35
CA TRP A 80 -7.13 -0.80 3.71
C TRP A 80 -6.20 -1.48 4.76
N TYR A 81 -5.39 -2.47 4.40
CA TYR A 81 -4.35 -3.03 5.26
C TYR A 81 -3.19 -2.09 5.67
N ALA A 82 -2.93 -0.96 5.00
CA ALA A 82 -1.75 -0.14 5.24
C ALA A 82 -1.77 0.60 6.57
N SER A 83 -2.97 0.84 7.12
CA SER A 83 -3.15 1.51 8.41
C SER A 83 -2.83 0.61 9.61
N THR A 84 -2.61 -0.70 9.41
CA THR A 84 -2.23 -1.64 10.47
C THR A 84 -0.82 -2.21 10.22
N PRO A 85 0.24 -1.79 10.95
CA PRO A 85 1.64 -2.02 10.54
C PRO A 85 2.03 -3.48 10.23
N ASN A 86 1.62 -4.43 11.08
CA ASN A 86 1.96 -5.84 10.89
C ASN A 86 1.12 -6.52 9.78
N VAL A 87 -0.10 -6.04 9.57
CA VAL A 87 -1.01 -6.54 8.53
C VAL A 87 -0.65 -5.93 7.17
N SER A 88 -0.17 -4.69 7.16
CA SER A 88 0.25 -3.95 5.97
C SER A 88 1.32 -4.69 5.18
N ARG A 89 2.41 -5.09 5.84
CA ARG A 89 3.48 -5.85 5.19
C ARG A 89 2.98 -7.18 4.64
N ARG A 90 2.24 -7.96 5.44
CA ARG A 90 1.69 -9.25 5.01
C ARG A 90 0.78 -9.12 3.80
N ALA A 91 -0.12 -8.15 3.81
CA ALA A 91 -1.03 -7.89 2.70
C ALA A 91 -0.32 -7.40 1.44
N ALA A 92 0.70 -6.55 1.58
CA ALA A 92 1.53 -6.12 0.45
C ALA A 92 2.28 -7.32 -0.16
N MET A 93 2.86 -8.19 0.68
CA MET A 93 3.50 -9.43 0.21
C MET A 93 2.49 -10.36 -0.47
N HIS A 94 1.28 -10.48 0.09
CA HIS A 94 0.21 -11.26 -0.52
C HIS A 94 -0.16 -10.74 -1.90
N ALA A 95 -0.30 -9.42 -2.04
CA ALA A 95 -0.58 -8.77 -3.31
C ALA A 95 0.53 -9.02 -4.35
N LEU A 96 1.80 -8.96 -3.95
CA LEU A 96 2.94 -9.26 -4.83
C LEU A 96 2.96 -10.71 -5.29
N LYS A 97 2.75 -11.67 -4.37
CA LYS A 97 2.66 -13.09 -4.71
C LYS A 97 1.48 -13.38 -5.63
N LEU A 98 0.34 -12.75 -5.37
CA LEU A 98 -0.85 -12.87 -6.20
C LEU A 98 -0.59 -12.33 -7.61
N TRP A 99 0.04 -11.16 -7.70
CA TRP A 99 0.44 -10.55 -8.97
C TRP A 99 1.42 -11.44 -9.74
N GLU A 100 2.47 -11.94 -9.10
CA GLU A 100 3.45 -12.84 -9.74
C GLU A 100 2.78 -14.11 -10.26
N ARG A 101 1.88 -14.72 -9.47
CA ARG A 101 1.14 -15.92 -9.87
C ARG A 101 0.23 -15.68 -11.08
N ASP A 102 -0.46 -14.55 -11.10
CA ASP A 102 -1.48 -14.25 -12.10
C ASP A 102 -0.90 -13.59 -13.37
N LEU A 103 0.40 -13.28 -13.37
CA LEU A 103 1.09 -12.66 -14.49
C LEU A 103 1.23 -13.63 -15.67
N HIS A 104 0.90 -13.17 -16.88
CA HIS A 104 1.15 -13.95 -18.09
C HIS A 104 2.65 -14.00 -18.41
N PRO A 105 3.20 -15.15 -18.85
CA PRO A 105 4.58 -15.23 -19.33
C PRO A 105 4.84 -14.19 -20.42
N GLY A 106 5.90 -13.38 -20.26
CA GLY A 106 6.29 -12.33 -21.22
C GLY A 106 5.54 -10.99 -21.09
N SER A 107 4.64 -10.83 -20.12
CA SER A 107 3.84 -9.61 -19.95
C SER A 107 4.46 -8.55 -19.01
N ALA A 108 5.49 -8.90 -18.24
CA ALA A 108 6.21 -7.94 -17.40
C ALA A 108 7.68 -7.82 -17.80
N ASN A 109 8.24 -6.63 -17.57
CA ASN A 109 9.66 -6.34 -17.69
C ASN A 109 10.48 -7.23 -16.72
N ASP A 110 11.54 -7.87 -17.21
CA ASP A 110 12.43 -8.73 -16.44
C ASP A 110 13.07 -8.02 -15.23
N GLU A 111 13.35 -6.71 -15.34
CA GLU A 111 13.85 -5.91 -14.20
C GLU A 111 12.80 -5.82 -13.09
N VAL A 112 11.53 -5.62 -13.43
CA VAL A 112 10.42 -5.57 -12.47
C VAL A 112 10.24 -6.94 -11.83
N MET A 113 10.30 -8.01 -12.62
CA MET A 113 10.20 -9.39 -12.11
C MET A 113 11.33 -9.72 -11.14
N SER A 114 12.56 -9.30 -11.45
CA SER A 114 13.72 -9.49 -10.58
C SER A 114 13.53 -8.77 -9.23
N VAL A 115 13.06 -7.51 -9.25
CA VAL A 115 12.78 -6.75 -8.02
C VAL A 115 11.67 -7.39 -7.21
N VAL A 116 10.57 -7.80 -7.84
CA VAL A 116 9.44 -8.43 -7.13
C VAL A 116 9.85 -9.75 -6.48
N ARG A 117 10.57 -10.61 -7.21
CA ARG A 117 11.07 -11.89 -6.68
C ARG A 117 12.05 -11.68 -5.52
N GLY A 118 12.96 -10.73 -5.67
CA GLY A 118 13.88 -10.35 -4.59
C GLY A 118 13.14 -9.85 -3.35
N CYS A 119 12.13 -9.00 -3.52
CA CYS A 119 11.27 -8.51 -2.44
C CYS A 119 10.50 -9.65 -1.75
N ILE A 120 9.99 -10.61 -2.53
CA ILE A 120 9.32 -11.81 -2.00
C ILE A 120 10.29 -12.66 -1.17
N ALA A 121 11.49 -12.92 -1.69
CA ALA A 121 12.51 -13.73 -1.03
C ALA A 121 12.99 -13.12 0.30
N THR A 122 13.06 -11.79 0.39
CA THR A 122 13.53 -11.07 1.60
C THR A 122 12.40 -10.73 2.59
N GLY A 123 11.17 -11.13 2.30
CA GLY A 123 10.01 -10.84 3.14
C GLY A 123 9.60 -9.36 3.14
N GLY A 124 9.80 -8.68 2.01
CA GLY A 124 9.37 -7.29 1.79
C GLY A 124 10.47 -6.24 1.93
N ARG A 125 11.75 -6.64 1.94
CA ARG A 125 12.88 -5.72 1.98
C ARG A 125 13.45 -5.51 0.59
N LEU A 126 13.72 -4.26 0.25
CA LEU A 126 14.39 -3.91 -0.99
C LEU A 126 15.84 -3.54 -0.68
N THR A 127 16.76 -3.97 -1.54
CA THR A 127 18.15 -3.49 -1.52
C THR A 127 18.24 -2.11 -2.16
N ASP A 128 19.31 -1.37 -1.89
CA ASP A 128 19.54 -0.05 -2.50
C ASP A 128 19.54 -0.13 -4.04
N GLY A 129 20.16 -1.17 -4.60
CA GLY A 129 20.13 -1.43 -6.04
C GLY A 129 18.71 -1.67 -6.59
N GLN A 130 17.84 -2.35 -5.84
CA GLN A 130 16.43 -2.54 -6.24
C GLN A 130 15.63 -1.23 -6.11
N LEU A 131 15.93 -0.41 -5.11
CA LEU A 131 15.32 0.92 -4.95
C LEU A 131 15.71 1.86 -6.10
N ASP A 132 16.95 1.78 -6.57
CA ASP A 132 17.42 2.54 -7.74
C ASP A 132 16.71 2.12 -9.03
N ILE A 133 16.56 0.81 -9.25
CA ILE A 133 15.80 0.27 -10.39
C ILE A 133 14.36 0.80 -10.38
N LEU A 134 13.66 0.67 -9.25
CA LEU A 134 12.29 1.18 -9.10
C LEU A 134 12.20 2.69 -9.30
N SER A 135 13.16 3.42 -8.73
CA SER A 135 13.23 4.87 -8.85
C SER A 135 13.39 5.29 -10.30
N ARG A 136 14.26 4.61 -11.07
CA ARG A 136 14.49 4.82 -12.50
C ARG A 136 13.25 4.51 -13.34
N LEU A 137 12.65 3.33 -13.15
CA LEU A 137 11.45 2.92 -13.88
C LEU A 137 10.30 3.91 -13.69
N ARG A 138 10.12 4.41 -12.45
CA ARG A 138 9.10 5.41 -12.16
C ARG A 138 9.35 6.76 -12.85
N LYS A 139 10.60 7.20 -13.03
CA LYS A 139 10.89 8.45 -13.76
C LYS A 139 10.51 8.37 -15.24
N GLY A 140 10.43 7.17 -15.80
CA GLY A 140 10.06 6.95 -17.20
C GLY A 140 8.56 7.11 -17.46
N ASP A 141 7.72 6.82 -16.45
CA ASP A 141 6.25 6.73 -16.61
C ASP A 141 5.45 7.91 -16.01
N GLU A 142 6.01 8.70 -15.08
CA GLU A 142 5.30 9.83 -14.46
C GLU A 142 5.99 11.19 -14.74
N PRO A 143 5.26 12.23 -15.20
CA PRO A 143 5.82 13.58 -15.31
C PRO A 143 6.27 14.10 -13.94
N GLU A 144 7.32 14.93 -13.94
CA GLU A 144 8.10 15.33 -12.77
C GLU A 144 7.27 15.96 -11.63
N GLU A 145 6.11 16.56 -11.96
CA GLU A 145 5.16 17.17 -11.02
C GLU A 145 4.41 16.17 -10.11
N VAL A 146 4.36 14.87 -10.45
CA VAL A 146 3.65 13.82 -9.67
C VAL A 146 4.60 13.03 -8.76
N ARG A 147 5.88 13.43 -8.74
CA ARG A 147 6.97 12.61 -8.24
C ARG A 147 7.18 12.77 -6.73
N TRP A 148 6.31 12.11 -5.96
CA TRP A 148 6.43 12.06 -4.51
C TRP A 148 7.49 11.03 -4.09
N PRO A 149 8.32 11.34 -3.07
CA PRO A 149 9.22 10.36 -2.48
C PRO A 149 8.38 9.15 -2.04
N VAL A 150 8.85 7.95 -2.36
CA VAL A 150 8.31 6.73 -1.78
C VAL A 150 8.61 6.85 -0.30
N THR A 151 7.62 7.30 0.47
CA THR A 151 7.60 6.98 1.89
C THR A 151 7.32 5.48 1.92
N LEU A 152 8.38 4.68 1.77
CA LEU A 152 8.41 3.36 2.34
C LEU A 152 7.89 3.59 3.74
N VAL A 153 6.82 2.90 4.13
CA VAL A 153 6.37 2.91 5.51
C VAL A 153 7.58 2.46 6.31
N GLY A 154 8.33 3.44 6.80
CA GLY A 154 9.45 3.24 7.67
C GLY A 154 8.88 2.43 8.79
N SER A 155 9.56 1.32 9.07
CA SER A 155 9.36 0.55 10.30
C SER A 155 8.94 1.51 11.41
N ALA A 156 7.87 1.16 12.13
CA ALA A 156 7.34 1.90 13.27
C ALA A 156 8.37 1.94 14.43
N THR A 157 9.51 2.56 14.16
CA THR A 157 10.65 2.79 15.02
C THR A 157 11.10 4.18 14.63
N GLY A 158 10.53 5.16 15.34
CA GLY A 158 10.81 6.56 15.14
C GLY A 158 12.30 6.83 15.22
N ALA A 159 12.82 7.53 14.22
CA ALA A 159 13.99 8.37 14.34
C ALA A 159 13.91 9.40 13.20
N VAL A 160 13.33 10.56 13.52
CA VAL A 160 13.61 11.78 12.78
C VAL A 160 15.06 12.13 13.12
N ARG A 161 15.96 12.09 12.13
CA ARG A 161 17.24 12.78 12.25
C ARG A 161 17.12 14.14 11.60
N ALA A 162 17.63 15.13 12.33
CA ALA A 162 17.64 16.57 12.06
C ALA A 162 18.36 16.93 10.77
#